data_AF-A0A5B8VL47-F1
#
_entry.id   AF-A0A5B8VL47-F1
#
_cell.length_a   1.000
_cell.length_b   1.000
_cell.length_c   1.000
_cell.angle_alpha   90.00
_cell.angle_beta   90.00
_cell.angle_gamma   90.00
#
_symmetry.space_group_name_H-M   'P 1'
#
loop_
_entity.id
_entity.type
_entity.pdbx_description
1 polymer ?
#
loop_
_entity_poly.entity_id
_entity_poly.type
_entity_poly.pdbx_seq_one_letter_code
_entity_poly.pdbx_strand_id
1 'polypeptide(L)'
;MYPHINLVLYHNLYGSLEYDIIVNPTGKISDIKLQYSDATSLQLNTDKTLTTKTPYGRTNENAPVTIEKETDNSISTAFALKDNKLSFSAANYNDIIVIDLTLI
;
A
#
# COMPACT_ATOMS: atom_id res chain seq x y z
N MET A 1 4.09 6.22 -14.87
CA MET A 1 3.02 5.21 -14.80
C MET A 1 3.67 3.85 -14.66
N TYR A 2 3.21 3.01 -13.73
CA TYR A 2 3.72 1.65 -13.58
C TYR A 2 2.94 0.72 -14.53
N PRO A 3 3.61 0.00 -15.45
CA PRO A 3 2.91 -0.94 -16.31
C PRO A 3 2.25 -2.03 -15.46
N HIS A 4 1.02 -2.43 -15.83
CA HIS A 4 0.28 -3.51 -15.18
C HIS A 4 -0.13 -3.27 -13.71
N ILE A 5 -0.01 -2.02 -13.24
CA ILE A 5 -0.37 -1.60 -11.89
C ILE A 5 -1.36 -0.44 -11.99
N ASN A 6 -2.48 -0.54 -11.29
CA ASN A 6 -3.50 0.51 -11.21
C ASN A 6 -3.68 0.94 -9.75
N LEU A 7 -3.65 2.24 -9.50
CA LEU A 7 -3.98 2.85 -8.21
C LEU A 7 -5.42 3.34 -8.26
N VAL A 8 -6.26 2.86 -7.35
CA VAL A 8 -7.66 3.29 -7.21
C VAL A 8 -7.78 4.03 -5.89
N LEU A 9 -8.14 5.32 -5.93
CA LEU A 9 -8.45 6.10 -4.72
C LEU A 9 -9.96 6.26 -4.59
N TYR A 10 -10.49 6.04 -3.41
CA TYR A 10 -11.91 6.18 -3.11
C TYR A 10 -12.11 6.65 -1.67
N HIS A 11 -13.31 7.11 -1.34
CA HIS A 11 -13.68 7.40 0.04
C HIS A 11 -14.47 6.22 0.57
N ASN A 12 -14.15 5.76 1.78
CA ASN A 12 -14.94 4.74 2.45
C ASN A 12 -16.28 5.32 2.94
N LEU A 13 -17.13 4.45 3.50
CA LEU A 13 -18.46 4.83 4.00
C LEU A 13 -18.42 5.90 5.11
N TYR A 14 -17.26 6.12 5.74
CA TYR A 14 -17.03 7.11 6.79
C TYR A 14 -16.39 8.41 6.26
N GLY A 15 -16.14 8.51 4.95
CA GLY A 15 -15.53 9.67 4.31
C GLY A 15 -14.00 9.72 4.41
N SER A 16 -13.35 8.67 4.92
CA SER A 16 -11.89 8.56 4.92
C SER A 16 -11.41 8.15 3.53
N LEU A 17 -10.30 8.76 3.09
CA LEU A 17 -9.63 8.34 1.88
C LEU A 17 -9.05 6.94 2.09
N GLU A 18 -9.26 6.06 1.12
CA GLU A 18 -8.65 4.73 1.02
C GLU A 18 -8.08 4.57 -0.39
N TYR A 19 -7.15 3.63 -0.54
CA TYR A 19 -6.59 3.35 -1.83
C TYR A 19 -6.23 1.86 -2.01
N ASP A 20 -6.62 1.32 -3.16
CA ASP A 20 -6.27 -0.03 -3.58
C ASP A 20 -5.20 0.02 -4.66
N ILE A 21 -4.27 -0.93 -4.59
CA ILE A 21 -3.29 -1.16 -5.65
C ILE A 21 -3.60 -2.49 -6.32
N ILE A 22 -4.11 -2.43 -7.54
CA ILE A 22 -4.40 -3.60 -8.37
C ILE A 22 -3.14 -3.92 -9.17
N VAL A 23 -2.59 -5.11 -8.97
CA VAL A 23 -1.40 -5.59 -9.67
C VAL A 23 -1.78 -6.81 -10.50
N ASN A 24 -1.58 -6.75 -11.81
CA ASN A 24 -1.79 -7.90 -12.70
C ASN A 24 -0.66 -8.93 -12.53
N PRO A 25 -0.82 -10.20 -12.97
CA PRO A 25 0.19 -11.25 -12.79
C PRO A 25 1.61 -10.90 -13.28
N THR A 26 1.70 -10.05 -14.32
CA THR A 26 2.97 -9.59 -14.90
C THR A 26 3.51 -8.30 -14.27
N GLY A 27 2.75 -7.69 -13.37
CA GLY A 27 3.15 -6.52 -12.61
C GLY A 27 4.23 -6.87 -11.58
N LYS A 28 5.03 -5.88 -11.21
CA LYS A 28 6.06 -6.06 -10.17
C LYS A 28 5.73 -5.18 -8.99
N ILE A 29 5.31 -5.79 -7.89
CA ILE A 29 5.01 -5.07 -6.64
C ILE A 29 6.20 -4.23 -6.18
N SER A 30 7.42 -4.73 -6.37
CA SER A 30 8.64 -4.01 -6.02
C SER A 30 8.88 -2.73 -6.82
N ASP A 31 8.19 -2.55 -7.95
CA ASP A 31 8.22 -1.29 -8.70
C ASP A 31 7.38 -0.22 -8.00
N ILE A 32 6.37 -0.60 -7.21
CA ILE A 32 5.50 0.34 -6.48
C ILE A 32 6.34 1.05 -5.41
N LYS A 33 6.55 2.35 -5.64
CA LYS A 33 7.21 3.25 -4.71
C LYS A 33 6.34 4.47 -4.46
N LEU A 34 5.99 4.69 -3.19
CA LEU A 34 5.33 5.90 -2.74
C LEU A 34 6.36 6.80 -2.05
N GLN A 35 6.45 8.04 -2.52
CA GLN A 35 7.30 9.06 -1.93
C GLN A 35 6.40 10.15 -1.35
N TYR A 36 6.58 10.44 -0.07
CA TYR A 36 5.84 11.48 0.62
C TYR A 36 6.66 12.78 0.60
N SER A 37 6.43 13.63 -0.40
CA SER A 37 7.25 14.82 -0.68
C SER A 37 7.29 15.83 0.49
N ASP A 38 6.18 16.00 1.20
CA ASP A 38 6.05 16.93 2.32
C ASP A 38 6.00 16.23 3.69
N ALA A 39 6.41 14.95 3.75
CA ALA A 39 6.49 14.28 5.04
C ALA A 39 7.67 14.81 5.86
N THR A 40 7.37 15.33 7.05
CA THR A 40 8.36 15.67 8.07
C THR A 40 8.86 14.42 8.80
N SER A 41 8.06 13.36 8.81
CA SER A 41 8.42 12.06 9.36
C SER A 41 7.63 10.96 8.67
N LEU A 42 8.30 9.85 8.37
CA LEU A 42 7.69 8.62 7.89
C LEU A 42 8.27 7.46 8.72
N GLN A 43 7.40 6.69 9.37
CA GLN A 43 7.82 5.67 10.33
C GLN A 43 7.03 4.38 10.14
N LEU A 44 7.73 3.28 9.88
CA LEU A 44 7.17 1.94 9.96
C LEU A 44 7.21 1.47 11.42
N ASN A 45 6.04 1.22 12.00
CA ASN A 45 5.87 0.84 13.40
C ASN A 45 6.10 -0.67 13.61
N THR A 46 6.30 -1.09 14.87
CA THR A 46 6.53 -2.51 15.22
C THR A 46 5.31 -3.40 14.97
N ASP A 47 4.11 -2.83 14.96
CA ASP A 47 2.85 -3.49 14.61
C ASP A 47 2.59 -3.52 13.09
N LYS A 48 3.58 -3.12 12.29
CA LYS A 48 3.55 -3.06 10.82
C LYS A 48 2.65 -1.95 10.25
N THR A 49 2.13 -1.06 11.08
CA THR A 49 1.44 0.16 10.62
C THR A 49 2.44 1.22 10.17
N LEU A 50 2.02 2.14 9.31
CA LEU A 50 2.83 3.27 8.85
C LEU A 50 2.31 4.56 9.45
N THR A 51 3.17 5.32 10.14
CA THR A 51 2.88 6.68 10.58
C THR A 51 3.48 7.68 9.61
N THR A 52 2.67 8.58 9.07
CA THR A 52 3.12 9.71 8.26
C THR A 52 2.79 11.02 8.98
N LYS A 53 3.77 11.90 9.12
CA LYS A 53 3.57 13.27 9.59
C LYS A 53 3.90 14.24 8.46
N THR A 54 3.01 15.18 8.23
CA THR A 54 3.17 16.30 7.30
C THR A 54 2.90 17.61 8.07
N PRO A 55 3.24 18.79 7.52
CA PRO A 55 2.84 20.06 8.10
C PRO A 55 1.32 20.20 8.28
N TYR A 56 0.53 19.45 7.53
CA TYR A 56 -0.93 19.50 7.53
C TYR A 56 -1.59 18.52 8.52
N GLY A 57 -0.81 17.61 9.11
CA GLY A 57 -1.34 16.66 10.09
C GLY A 57 -0.57 15.34 10.15
N ARG A 58 -1.13 14.41 10.92
CA ARG A 58 -0.63 13.05 11.08
C ARG A 58 -1.67 12.07 10.52
N THR A 59 -1.21 11.11 9.73
CA THR A 59 -2.00 9.95 9.30
C THR A 59 -1.34 8.67 9.80
N ASN A 60 -2.14 7.64 10.06
CA ASN A 60 -1.65 6.29 10.26
C ASN A 60 -2.29 5.38 9.21
N GLU A 61 -1.55 4.41 8.72
CA GLU A 61 -2.03 3.44 7.72
C GLU A 61 -1.81 2.03 8.27
N ASN A 62 -2.80 1.16 8.07
CA ASN A 62 -2.68 -0.24 8.47
C ASN A 62 -1.63 -0.97 7.61
N ALA A 63 -1.17 -2.12 8.10
CA ALA A 63 -0.35 -3.01 7.30
C ALA A 63 -1.11 -3.44 6.02
N PRO A 64 -0.42 -3.62 4.89
CA PRO A 64 -1.07 -3.95 3.63
C PRO A 64 -1.75 -5.32 3.72
N VAL A 65 -3.02 -5.38 3.34
CA VAL A 65 -3.78 -6.62 3.20
C VAL A 65 -3.91 -6.93 1.72
N THR A 66 -3.50 -8.14 1.32
CA THR A 66 -3.51 -8.51 -0.10
C THR A 66 -4.32 -9.77 -0.32
N ILE A 67 -5.17 -9.73 -1.35
CA ILE A 67 -6.03 -10.83 -1.78
C ILE A 67 -5.85 -11.12 -3.27
N GLU A 68 -5.84 -12.41 -3.62
CA GLU A 68 -5.94 -12.87 -5.01
C GLU A 68 -7.39 -12.79 -5.49
N LYS A 69 -7.62 -12.24 -6.68
CA LYS A 69 -8.97 -11.94 -7.17
C LYS A 69 -9.83 -13.17 -7.49
N GLU A 70 -9.24 -14.24 -8.03
CA GLU A 70 -10.01 -15.44 -8.42
C GLU A 70 -10.26 -16.39 -7.25
N THR A 71 -9.35 -16.42 -6.27
CA THR A 71 -9.35 -17.43 -5.20
C THR A 71 -9.73 -16.87 -3.83
N ASP A 72 -9.76 -15.55 -3.67
CA ASP A 72 -9.85 -14.83 -2.38
C ASP A 72 -8.75 -15.24 -1.38
N ASN A 73 -7.65 -15.84 -1.85
CA ASN A 73 -6.54 -16.22 -1.00
C ASN A 73 -5.79 -15.00 -0.51
N SER A 74 -5.45 -14.98 0.78
CA SER A 74 -4.58 -13.95 1.33
C SER A 74 -3.13 -14.18 0.93
N ILE A 75 -2.48 -13.14 0.40
CA ILE A 75 -1.06 -13.11 0.11
C ILE A 75 -0.34 -12.34 1.21
N SER A 76 0.75 -12.94 1.70
CA SER A 76 1.61 -12.25 2.68
C SER A 76 2.25 -11.03 2.03
N THR A 77 1.90 -9.85 2.54
CA THR A 77 2.44 -8.55 2.12
C THR A 77 3.04 -7.76 3.26
N ALA A 78 4.03 -6.93 2.94
CA ALA A 78 4.69 -6.06 3.90
C ALA A 78 5.14 -4.74 3.27
N PHE A 79 5.14 -3.70 4.11
CA PHE A 79 5.83 -2.46 3.84
C PHE A 79 7.33 -2.63 4.02
N ALA A 80 8.09 -1.93 3.18
CA ALA A 80 9.51 -1.68 3.37
C ALA A 80 9.77 -0.19 3.19
N LEU A 81 10.32 0.43 4.22
CA LEU A 81 10.66 1.86 4.23
C LEU A 81 12.16 2.04 4.07
N LYS A 82 12.58 2.79 3.04
CA LYS A 82 13.97 3.16 2.82
C LYS A 82 14.06 4.57 2.22
N ASP A 83 14.89 5.44 2.80
CA ASP A 83 15.12 6.81 2.31
C ASP A 83 13.82 7.61 2.04
N ASN A 84 12.85 7.55 2.96
CA ASN A 84 11.51 8.14 2.82
C ASN A 84 10.70 7.65 1.61
N LYS A 85 11.05 6.48 1.08
CA LYS A 85 10.29 5.78 0.04
C LYS A 85 9.68 4.54 0.65
N LEU A 86 8.35 4.49 0.65
CA LEU A 86 7.60 3.31 0.97
C LEU A 86 7.57 2.41 -0.25
N SER A 87 7.92 1.15 -0.06
CA SER A 87 7.89 0.10 -1.07
C SER A 87 7.17 -1.11 -0.52
N PHE A 88 6.80 -2.01 -1.42
CA PHE A 88 5.97 -3.16 -1.10
C PHE A 88 6.70 -4.45 -1.46
N SER A 89 6.46 -5.50 -0.66
CA SER A 89 6.86 -6.86 -0.98
C SER A 89 5.69 -7.80 -0.75
N ALA A 90 5.54 -8.80 -1.61
CA ALA A 90 4.58 -9.89 -1.45
C ALA A 90 5.24 -11.24 -1.68
N ALA A 91 4.62 -12.29 -1.16
CA ALA A 91 4.86 -13.65 -1.62
C ALA A 91 4.47 -13.80 -3.11
N ASN A 92 4.92 -14.89 -3.74
CA ASN A 92 4.60 -15.18 -5.15
C ASN A 92 3.08 -15.31 -5.34
N TYR A 93 2.61 -14.82 -6.48
CA TYR A 93 1.21 -14.84 -6.89
C TYR A 93 1.12 -15.13 -8.39
N ASN A 94 0.05 -15.79 -8.82
CA ASN A 94 -0.15 -16.15 -10.23
C ASN A 94 -1.34 -15.43 -10.88
N ASP A 95 -2.06 -14.63 -10.09
CA ASP A 95 -3.30 -13.96 -10.51
C ASP A 95 -3.23 -12.44 -10.29
N ILE A 96 -4.29 -11.73 -10.63
CA ILE A 96 -4.51 -10.36 -10.21
C ILE A 96 -4.59 -10.33 -8.69
N ILE A 97 -3.81 -9.45 -8.09
CA ILE A 97 -3.85 -9.20 -6.66
C ILE A 97 -4.35 -7.78 -6.40
N VAL A 98 -5.04 -7.60 -5.29
CA VAL A 98 -5.48 -6.31 -4.79
C VAL A 98 -4.82 -6.09 -3.44
N ILE A 99 -4.01 -5.03 -3.34
CA ILE A 99 -3.40 -4.57 -2.08
C ILE A 99 -4.30 -3.45 -1.52
N ASP A 100 -5.03 -3.75 -0.46
CA ASP A 100 -5.87 -2.81 0.29
C ASP A 100 -5.03 -2.11 1.37
N LEU A 101 -5.13 -0.78 1.38
CA LEU A 101 -4.46 0.11 2.31
C LEU A 101 -5.47 1.01 3.00
N THR A 102 -5.86 0.60 4.20
CA THR A 102 -6.79 1.35 5.05
C THR A 102 -6.06 2.43 5.85
N LEU A 103 -6.54 3.68 5.75
CA LEU A 103 -6.14 4.78 6.63
C LEU A 103 -6.93 4.75 7.94
N ILE A 104 -6.24 4.95 9.08
CA ILE A 104 -6.81 4.95 10.44
C ILE A 104 -6.49 6.21 11.24
#